data_AF-B0LCI3-F1
#
_entry.id   AF-B0LCI3-F1
#
_cell.length_a   1.000
_cell.length_b   1.000
_cell.length_c   1.000
_cell.angle_alpha   90.00
_cell.angle_beta   90.00
_cell.angle_gamma   90.00
#
_symmetry.space_group_name_H-M   'P 1'
#
loop_
_entity.id
_entity.type
_entity.pdbx_description
1 polymer ?
#
loop_
_entity_poly.entity_id
_entity_poly.type
_entity_poly.pdbx_seq_one_letter_code
_entity_poly.pdbx_strand_id
1 'polypeptide(L)'
;FHIGFIAKIKKVCECICMHCGKLLLDETNPLMAQAIKIRDPKKRFNAVWNVCKTKMICEADTVSEEDQQKGIEPTGRGGCGHTQPTVRRDGLKLWGTWKQNKNFEENEQPERRLLTPAEILSVFKHISSEDCFKLGFNEDYARPEWMLITVLPVPPPPVRPSIAFNDTARGEDDLTFKLADVIKANINVQRLEMDGSPQHVISE
;
A
#
# COMPACT_ATOMS: atom_id res chain seq x y z
N PHE A 1 8.36 0.70 -5.01
CA PHE A 1 7.32 -0.34 -5.21
C PHE A 1 7.89 -1.50 -6.03
N HIS A 2 7.39 -2.73 -5.85
CA HIS A 2 7.64 -3.80 -6.83
C HIS A 2 6.70 -3.64 -8.04
N ILE A 3 7.25 -3.56 -9.26
CA ILE A 3 6.47 -3.23 -10.47
C ILE A 3 5.30 -4.19 -10.73
N GLY A 4 5.52 -5.49 -10.49
CA GLY A 4 4.49 -6.53 -10.65
C GLY A 4 3.33 -6.44 -9.64
N PHE A 5 3.48 -5.67 -8.55
CA PHE A 5 2.48 -5.58 -7.50
C PHE A 5 1.79 -4.21 -7.42
N ILE A 6 2.18 -3.21 -8.22
CA ILE A 6 1.59 -1.85 -8.16
C ILE A 6 0.06 -1.88 -8.27
N ALA A 7 -0.49 -2.70 -9.18
CA ALA A 7 -1.93 -2.86 -9.32
C ALA A 7 -2.60 -3.47 -8.08
N LYS A 8 -1.91 -4.41 -7.40
CA LYS A 8 -2.41 -5.05 -6.18
C LYS A 8 -2.30 -4.14 -4.98
N ILE A 9 -1.18 -3.43 -4.82
CA ILE A 9 -0.96 -2.39 -3.80
C ILE A 9 -2.07 -1.34 -3.88
N LYS A 10 -2.34 -0.82 -5.09
CA LYS A 10 -3.43 0.13 -5.33
C LYS A 10 -4.78 -0.40 -4.81
N LYS A 11 -5.12 -1.65 -5.15
CA LYS A 11 -6.38 -2.27 -4.68
C LYS A 11 -6.40 -2.44 -3.16
N VAL A 12 -5.28 -2.81 -2.53
CA VAL A 12 -5.19 -2.92 -1.06
C VAL A 12 -5.43 -1.56 -0.42
N CYS A 13 -4.83 -0.48 -0.94
CA CYS A 13 -5.09 0.89 -0.47
C CYS A 13 -6.57 1.29 -0.57
N GLU A 14 -7.33 0.72 -1.52
CA GLU A 14 -8.77 0.93 -1.67
C GLU A 14 -9.62 0.02 -0.76
N CYS A 15 -9.01 -0.96 -0.09
CA CYS A 15 -9.70 -1.87 0.84
C CYS A 15 -9.56 -1.46 2.29
N ILE A 16 -8.46 -0.79 2.64
CA ILE A 16 -8.10 -0.44 4.01
C ILE A 16 -8.17 1.07 4.23
N CYS A 17 -8.22 1.47 5.49
CA CYS A 17 -8.04 2.85 5.87
C CYS A 17 -6.57 3.26 5.68
N MET A 18 -6.34 4.30 4.88
CA MET A 18 -5.01 4.88 4.63
C MET A 18 -4.41 5.63 5.83
N HIS A 19 -5.08 5.59 7.00
CA HIS A 19 -4.59 6.17 8.25
C HIS A 19 -4.34 5.09 9.31
N CYS A 20 -5.35 4.29 9.67
CA CYS A 20 -5.23 3.27 10.73
C CYS A 20 -4.93 1.84 10.24
N GLY A 21 -4.90 1.59 8.92
CA GLY A 21 -4.58 0.26 8.35
C GLY A 21 -5.71 -0.77 8.45
N LYS A 22 -6.85 -0.43 9.04
CA LYS A 22 -8.00 -1.33 9.21
C LYS A 22 -8.81 -1.51 7.94
N LEU A 23 -9.40 -2.69 7.74
CA LEU A 23 -10.34 -2.94 6.64
C LEU A 23 -11.55 -1.99 6.69
N LEU A 24 -11.94 -1.44 5.54
CA LEU A 24 -13.00 -0.42 5.44
C LEU A 24 -14.41 -0.97 5.64
N LEU A 25 -14.59 -2.29 5.62
CA LEU A 25 -15.83 -2.98 5.89
C LEU A 25 -15.58 -4.26 6.66
N ASP A 26 -16.54 -4.62 7.49
CA ASP A 26 -16.57 -5.80 8.34
C ASP A 26 -17.71 -6.74 7.93
N GLU A 27 -17.91 -7.78 8.71
CA GLU A 27 -18.92 -8.82 8.47
C GLU A 27 -20.36 -8.36 8.74
N THR A 28 -20.56 -7.16 9.29
CA THR A 28 -21.91 -6.58 9.45
C THR A 28 -22.56 -6.33 8.09
N ASN A 29 -21.75 -6.06 7.06
CA ASN A 29 -22.23 -5.96 5.69
C ASN A 29 -22.42 -7.37 5.08
N PRO A 30 -23.63 -7.76 4.66
CA PRO A 30 -23.87 -9.11 4.12
C PRO A 30 -23.00 -9.46 2.91
N LEU A 31 -22.69 -8.49 2.04
CA LEU A 31 -21.84 -8.72 0.86
C LEU A 31 -20.39 -8.98 1.28
N MET A 32 -19.92 -8.31 2.33
CA MET A 32 -18.59 -8.50 2.88
C MET A 32 -18.48 -9.86 3.59
N ALA A 33 -19.48 -10.23 4.38
CA ALA A 33 -19.56 -11.55 5.02
C ALA A 33 -19.55 -12.69 3.98
N GLN A 34 -20.23 -12.52 2.85
CA GLN A 34 -20.18 -13.48 1.74
C GLN A 34 -18.80 -13.49 1.06
N ALA A 35 -18.18 -12.33 0.86
CA ALA A 35 -16.88 -12.21 0.23
C ALA A 35 -15.77 -12.90 1.04
N ILE A 36 -15.74 -12.71 2.37
CA ILE A 36 -14.73 -13.29 3.26
C ILE A 36 -14.80 -14.83 3.28
N LYS A 37 -16.00 -15.41 3.16
CA LYS A 37 -16.21 -16.87 3.12
C LYS A 37 -15.69 -17.55 1.85
N ILE A 38 -15.29 -16.79 0.83
CA ILE A 38 -14.74 -17.37 -0.40
C ILE A 38 -13.41 -18.08 -0.10
N ARG A 39 -13.35 -19.37 -0.43
CA ARG A 39 -12.19 -20.24 -0.16
C ARG A 39 -10.96 -19.87 -1.00
N ASP A 40 -11.16 -19.50 -2.26
CA ASP A 40 -10.07 -19.10 -3.17
C ASP A 40 -9.58 -17.68 -2.80
N PRO A 41 -8.31 -17.51 -2.37
CA PRO A 41 -7.80 -16.21 -1.91
C PRO A 41 -7.81 -15.13 -2.99
N LYS A 42 -7.61 -15.48 -4.27
CA LYS A 42 -7.61 -14.52 -5.38
C LYS A 42 -9.03 -14.03 -5.67
N LYS A 43 -10.01 -14.92 -5.61
CA LYS A 43 -11.43 -14.56 -5.78
C LYS A 43 -11.92 -13.76 -4.57
N ARG A 44 -11.54 -14.17 -3.35
CA ARG A 44 -11.83 -13.46 -2.10
C ARG A 44 -11.33 -12.02 -2.15
N PHE A 45 -10.06 -11.80 -2.48
CA PHE A 45 -9.48 -10.46 -2.58
C PHE A 45 -10.27 -9.55 -3.54
N ASN A 46 -10.62 -10.05 -4.73
CA ASN A 46 -11.38 -9.25 -5.69
C ASN A 46 -12.81 -8.97 -5.22
N ALA A 47 -13.45 -9.93 -4.54
CA ALA A 47 -14.77 -9.73 -3.95
C ALA A 47 -14.73 -8.67 -2.85
N VAL A 48 -13.81 -8.79 -1.89
CA VAL A 48 -13.60 -7.81 -0.81
C VAL A 48 -13.32 -6.42 -1.38
N TRP A 49 -12.40 -6.31 -2.33
CA TRP A 49 -12.08 -5.05 -3.00
C TRP A 49 -13.30 -4.42 -3.69
N ASN A 50 -14.15 -5.21 -4.34
CA ASN A 50 -15.35 -4.69 -5.00
C ASN A 50 -16.34 -4.06 -4.02
N VAL A 51 -16.41 -4.56 -2.79
CA VAL A 51 -17.28 -4.00 -1.75
C VAL A 51 -16.63 -2.78 -1.09
N CYS A 52 -15.32 -2.83 -0.82
CA CYS A 52 -14.62 -1.75 -0.12
C CYS A 52 -14.32 -0.52 -0.99
N LYS A 53 -14.07 -0.67 -2.30
CA LYS A 53 -13.63 0.44 -3.17
C LYS A 53 -14.57 1.64 -3.24
N THR A 54 -15.84 1.48 -2.87
CA THR A 54 -16.85 2.54 -2.87
C THR A 54 -16.94 3.26 -1.52
N LYS A 55 -16.35 2.70 -0.46
CA LYS A 55 -16.34 3.29 0.88
C LYS A 55 -15.23 4.33 0.98
N MET A 56 -15.64 5.59 1.13
CA MET A 56 -14.73 6.73 1.19
C MET A 56 -14.55 7.30 2.60
N ILE A 57 -15.04 6.60 3.63
CA ILE A 57 -14.96 7.02 5.03
C ILE A 57 -14.68 5.80 5.89
N CYS A 58 -13.71 5.91 6.80
CA CYS A 58 -13.48 4.91 7.84
C CYS A 58 -14.48 5.15 8.98
N GLU A 59 -15.71 4.63 8.83
CA GLU A 59 -16.77 4.68 9.87
C GLU A 59 -16.18 4.28 11.23
N ALA A 60 -16.26 5.22 12.19
CA ALA A 60 -15.93 5.03 13.59
C ALA A 60 -17.21 4.66 14.34
N ASP A 61 -17.13 3.79 15.33
CA ASP A 61 -18.30 3.47 16.13
C ASP A 61 -18.53 4.59 17.13
N THR A 62 -19.75 5.11 17.15
CA THR A 62 -20.20 6.01 18.19
C THR A 62 -20.77 5.19 19.33
N VAL A 63 -20.06 5.11 20.45
CA VAL A 63 -20.63 4.61 21.71
C VAL A 63 -21.49 5.71 22.30
N SER A 64 -22.72 5.40 22.71
CA SER A 64 -23.57 6.36 23.43
C SER A 64 -23.00 6.61 24.83
N GLU A 65 -23.16 7.82 25.39
CA GLU A 65 -22.65 8.17 26.73
C GLU A 65 -23.20 7.23 27.82
N GLU A 66 -24.43 6.73 27.63
CA GLU A 66 -25.07 5.76 28.52
C GLU A 66 -24.42 4.37 28.48
N ASP A 67 -23.94 3.94 27.31
CA ASP A 67 -23.27 2.64 27.14
C ASP A 67 -21.84 2.68 27.70
N GLN A 68 -21.15 3.82 27.59
CA GLN A 68 -19.84 4.04 28.24
C GLN A 68 -19.95 3.97 29.76
N GLN A 69 -21.00 4.55 30.35
CA GLN A 69 -21.24 4.48 31.80
C GLN A 69 -21.61 3.07 32.29
N LYS A 70 -22.14 2.21 31.42
CA LYS A 70 -22.42 0.80 31.72
C LYS A 70 -21.23 -0.13 31.47
N GLY A 71 -20.08 0.40 31.03
CA GLY A 71 -18.90 -0.40 30.68
C GLY A 71 -19.13 -1.30 29.46
N ILE A 72 -20.09 -0.96 28.60
CA ILE A 72 -20.36 -1.70 27.38
C ILE A 72 -19.35 -1.22 26.34
N GLU A 73 -18.43 -2.12 25.96
CA GLU A 73 -17.47 -1.82 24.90
C GLU A 73 -18.19 -1.59 23.56
N PRO A 74 -17.70 -0.67 22.71
CA PRO A 74 -18.26 -0.46 21.39
C PRO A 74 -18.32 -1.78 20.63
N THR A 75 -19.53 -2.20 20.27
CA THR A 75 -19.78 -3.45 19.54
C THR A 75 -19.41 -3.37 18.06
N GLY A 76 -18.96 -2.20 17.62
CA GLY A 76 -18.63 -1.98 16.23
C GLY A 76 -17.16 -2.24 15.93
N ARG A 77 -16.81 -2.03 14.66
CA ARG A 77 -15.52 -2.42 14.12
C ARG A 77 -14.34 -1.68 14.75
N GLY A 78 -14.46 -0.40 15.08
CA GLY A 78 -13.43 0.47 15.65
C GLY A 78 -12.60 1.19 14.59
N GLY A 79 -13.23 2.07 13.80
CA GLY A 79 -12.58 2.93 12.79
C GLY A 79 -12.16 4.31 13.30
N CYS A 80 -11.40 5.07 12.50
CA CYS A 80 -10.84 6.37 12.91
C CYS A 80 -11.53 7.62 12.34
N GLY A 81 -12.65 7.47 11.64
CA GLY A 81 -13.45 8.58 11.09
C GLY A 81 -12.87 9.27 9.85
N HIS A 82 -11.61 9.02 9.48
CA HIS A 82 -10.94 9.73 8.39
C HIS A 82 -11.52 9.38 7.01
N THR A 83 -11.55 10.38 6.13
CA THR A 83 -11.90 10.22 4.71
C THR A 83 -10.81 9.46 3.96
N GLN A 84 -11.24 8.67 2.98
CA GLN A 84 -10.37 7.81 2.20
C GLN A 84 -10.16 8.39 0.80
N PRO A 85 -8.95 8.29 0.24
CA PRO A 85 -8.68 8.79 -1.08
C PRO A 85 -9.27 7.90 -2.17
N THR A 86 -9.66 8.50 -3.28
CA THR A 86 -9.73 7.78 -4.56
C THR A 86 -8.30 7.60 -5.09
N VAL A 87 -7.83 6.35 -5.16
CA VAL A 87 -6.46 6.05 -5.59
C VAL A 87 -6.38 5.88 -7.12
N ARG A 88 -5.46 6.59 -7.76
CA ARG A 88 -5.18 6.50 -9.20
C ARG A 88 -3.71 6.16 -9.43
N ARG A 89 -3.44 5.33 -10.44
CA ARG A 89 -2.09 4.99 -10.88
C ARG A 89 -1.68 5.92 -12.02
N ASP A 90 -0.49 6.47 -11.91
CA ASP A 90 0.16 7.28 -12.94
C ASP A 90 1.60 6.78 -13.12
N GLY A 91 1.84 5.98 -14.16
CA GLY A 91 3.11 5.27 -14.36
C GLY A 91 3.48 4.35 -13.18
N LEU A 92 4.54 4.72 -12.46
CA LEU A 92 5.04 4.05 -11.25
C LEU A 92 4.60 4.73 -9.94
N LYS A 93 3.85 5.83 -10.03
CA LYS A 93 3.37 6.63 -8.90
C LYS A 93 1.89 6.32 -8.61
N LEU A 94 1.48 6.47 -7.35
CA LEU A 94 0.09 6.37 -6.91
C LEU A 94 -0.36 7.72 -6.37
N TRP A 95 -1.45 8.26 -6.89
CA TRP A 95 -2.04 9.52 -6.45
C TRP A 95 -3.33 9.26 -5.69
N GLY A 96 -3.50 9.92 -4.55
CA GLY A 96 -4.74 9.93 -3.79
C GLY A 96 -5.47 11.25 -4.01
N THR A 97 -6.77 11.18 -4.23
CA THR A 97 -7.65 12.36 -4.27
C THR A 97 -8.70 12.26 -3.19
N TRP A 98 -8.68 13.18 -2.23
CA TRP A 98 -9.68 13.30 -1.18
C TRP A 98 -10.76 14.28 -1.62
N LYS A 99 -12.00 13.82 -1.56
CA LYS A 99 -13.17 14.69 -1.72
C LYS A 99 -13.67 15.02 -0.33
N GLN A 100 -13.75 16.30 0.00
CA GLN A 100 -14.46 16.70 1.20
C GLN A 100 -15.96 16.42 1.02
N ASN A 101 -16.62 16.08 2.14
CA ASN A 101 -18.02 15.66 2.13
C ASN A 101 -18.94 16.79 1.66
N LYS A 102 -20.14 16.43 1.20
CA LYS A 102 -21.19 17.27 0.58
C LYS A 102 -21.72 18.48 1.38
N ASN A 103 -21.10 18.85 2.52
CA ASN A 103 -21.63 19.86 3.45
C ASN A 103 -20.81 21.15 3.56
N PHE A 104 -19.79 21.37 2.74
CA PHE A 104 -19.08 22.65 2.67
C PHE A 104 -18.93 23.13 1.23
N GLU A 105 -18.86 24.45 1.09
CA GLU A 105 -19.05 25.29 -0.10
C GLU A 105 -18.61 24.69 -1.45
N GLU A 106 -19.39 24.93 -2.50
CA GLU A 106 -19.18 24.46 -3.89
C GLU A 106 -17.81 24.81 -4.52
N ASN A 107 -16.94 25.54 -3.82
CA ASN A 107 -15.67 26.06 -4.33
C ASN A 107 -14.40 25.37 -3.81
N GLU A 108 -14.47 24.40 -2.89
CA GLU A 108 -13.26 23.70 -2.45
C GLU A 108 -12.80 22.62 -3.45
N GLN A 109 -11.62 22.84 -4.02
CA GLN A 109 -11.00 21.88 -4.94
C GLN A 109 -10.60 20.60 -4.19
N PRO A 110 -10.76 19.42 -4.81
CA PRO A 110 -10.37 18.16 -4.19
C PRO A 110 -8.86 18.12 -3.96
N GLU A 111 -8.45 17.75 -2.75
CA GLU A 111 -7.04 17.63 -2.40
C GLU A 111 -6.44 16.41 -3.12
N ARG A 112 -5.49 16.66 -4.02
CA ARG A 112 -4.74 15.62 -4.72
C ARG A 112 -3.30 15.62 -4.24
N ARG A 113 -2.85 14.50 -3.67
CA ARG A 113 -1.45 14.31 -3.25
C ARG A 113 -0.88 12.98 -3.71
N LEU A 114 0.44 12.94 -3.83
CA LEU A 114 1.19 11.72 -4.12
C LEU A 114 1.19 10.82 -2.88
N LEU A 115 0.86 9.54 -3.04
CA LEU A 115 0.98 8.55 -1.99
C LEU A 115 2.40 7.97 -2.05
N THR A 116 3.22 8.28 -1.06
CA THR A 116 4.61 7.81 -1.08
C THR A 116 4.70 6.32 -0.75
N PRO A 117 5.70 5.60 -1.26
CA PRO A 117 5.93 4.21 -0.87
C PRO A 117 6.12 4.05 0.64
N ALA A 118 6.74 5.03 1.31
CA ALA A 118 6.98 5.00 2.75
C ALA A 118 5.67 5.09 3.56
N GLU A 119 4.75 5.98 3.16
CA GLU A 119 3.42 6.08 3.77
C GLU A 119 2.63 4.78 3.60
N ILE A 120 2.58 4.23 2.38
CA ILE A 120 1.87 2.98 2.09
C ILE A 120 2.48 1.82 2.88
N LEU A 121 3.81 1.75 2.98
CA LEU A 121 4.50 0.74 3.77
C LEU A 121 4.11 0.83 5.25
N SER A 122 4.08 2.05 5.81
CA SER A 122 3.67 2.28 7.19
C SER A 122 2.25 1.78 7.42
N VAL A 123 1.30 2.17 6.58
CA VAL A 123 -0.10 1.72 6.67
C VAL A 123 -0.22 0.21 6.53
N PHE A 124 0.51 -0.42 5.60
CA PHE A 124 0.43 -1.86 5.38
C PHE A 124 0.95 -2.67 6.57
N LYS A 125 1.95 -2.16 7.30
CA LYS A 125 2.43 -2.76 8.54
C LYS A 125 1.39 -2.75 9.66
N HIS A 126 0.45 -1.79 9.66
CA HIS A 126 -0.63 -1.70 10.64
C HIS A 126 -1.81 -2.63 10.32
N ILE A 127 -1.83 -3.29 9.16
CA ILE A 127 -2.87 -4.27 8.83
C ILE A 127 -2.70 -5.47 9.77
N SER A 128 -3.77 -5.81 10.51
CA SER A 128 -3.77 -6.96 11.41
C SER A 128 -3.69 -8.28 10.64
N SER A 129 -3.24 -9.35 11.30
CA SER A 129 -3.18 -10.69 10.72
C SER A 129 -4.56 -11.20 10.29
N GLU A 130 -5.60 -10.85 11.06
CA GLU A 130 -6.99 -11.16 10.73
C GLU A 130 -7.44 -10.46 9.43
N ASP A 131 -7.16 -9.16 9.30
CA ASP A 131 -7.49 -8.41 8.08
C ASP A 131 -6.68 -8.89 6.87
N CYS A 132 -5.42 -9.30 7.09
CA CYS A 132 -4.61 -9.95 6.05
C CYS A 132 -5.32 -11.21 5.53
N PHE A 133 -5.80 -12.08 6.43
CA PHE A 133 -6.53 -13.27 6.03
C PHE A 133 -7.84 -12.93 5.30
N LYS A 134 -8.63 -11.99 5.82
CA LYS A 134 -9.90 -11.54 5.20
C LYS A 134 -9.67 -11.02 3.78
N LEU A 135 -8.60 -10.25 3.56
CA LEU A 135 -8.20 -9.78 2.23
C LEU A 135 -7.74 -10.91 1.30
N GLY A 136 -7.36 -12.08 1.81
CA GLY A 136 -6.80 -13.18 1.00
C GLY A 136 -5.28 -13.17 0.90
N PHE A 137 -4.61 -12.52 1.84
CA PHE A 137 -3.17 -12.67 2.08
C PHE A 137 -2.90 -13.77 3.11
N ASN A 138 -1.63 -14.11 3.26
CA ASN A 138 -1.15 -15.07 4.25
C ASN A 138 -0.10 -14.40 5.12
N GLU A 139 -0.23 -14.54 6.44
CA GLU A 139 0.63 -13.89 7.42
C GLU A 139 2.10 -14.35 7.33
N ASP A 140 2.33 -15.64 7.07
CA ASP A 140 3.67 -16.22 7.09
C ASP A 140 4.41 -16.09 5.75
N TYR A 141 3.66 -16.09 4.63
CA TYR A 141 4.23 -16.23 3.29
C TYR A 141 3.99 -15.05 2.36
N ALA A 142 2.99 -14.21 2.64
CA ALA A 142 2.55 -13.21 1.67
C ALA A 142 1.90 -12.01 2.35
N ARG A 143 2.59 -11.35 3.28
CA ARG A 143 2.06 -10.13 3.89
C ARG A 143 2.00 -8.96 2.88
N PRO A 144 1.01 -8.07 2.98
CA PRO A 144 0.84 -6.96 2.02
C PRO A 144 2.05 -6.03 1.92
N GLU A 145 2.72 -5.74 3.03
CA GLU A 145 3.88 -4.85 3.10
C GLU A 145 5.08 -5.36 2.26
N TRP A 146 5.18 -6.66 2.01
CA TRP A 146 6.27 -7.25 1.22
C TRP A 146 6.16 -6.97 -0.28
N MET A 147 5.03 -6.42 -0.73
CA MET A 147 4.90 -5.88 -2.09
C MET A 147 5.74 -4.60 -2.30
N LEU A 148 6.21 -3.97 -1.21
CA LEU A 148 7.13 -2.84 -1.23
C LEU A 148 8.55 -3.32 -0.92
N ILE A 149 9.45 -3.18 -1.90
CA ILE A 149 10.85 -3.60 -1.77
C ILE A 149 11.59 -2.58 -0.89
N THR A 150 12.10 -3.04 0.24
CA THR A 150 13.05 -2.31 1.10
C THR A 150 14.46 -2.88 1.00
N VAL A 151 14.57 -4.19 0.76
CA VAL A 151 15.82 -4.91 0.51
C VAL A 151 15.70 -5.60 -0.82
N LEU A 152 16.53 -5.20 -1.79
CA LEU A 152 16.55 -5.81 -3.12
C LEU A 152 17.55 -6.99 -3.12
N PRO A 153 17.12 -8.24 -3.37
CA PRO A 153 18.04 -9.36 -3.45
C PRO A 153 18.95 -9.25 -4.67
N VAL A 154 20.24 -9.48 -4.48
CA VAL A 154 21.23 -9.47 -5.56
C VAL A 154 21.50 -10.91 -6.00
N PRO A 155 21.21 -11.28 -7.26
CA PRO A 155 21.42 -12.64 -7.75
C PRO A 155 22.93 -13.00 -7.83
N PRO A 156 23.28 -14.28 -7.60
CA PRO A 156 24.67 -14.73 -7.65
C PRO A 156 25.17 -14.82 -9.11
N PRO A 157 26.51 -14.87 -9.35
CA PRO A 157 27.10 -14.90 -10.69
C PRO A 157 26.53 -15.94 -11.68
N PRO A 158 26.14 -17.17 -11.27
CA PRO A 158 25.54 -18.12 -12.20
C PRO A 158 24.22 -17.64 -12.85
N VAL A 159 23.51 -16.71 -12.22
CA VAL A 159 22.27 -16.10 -12.74
C VAL A 159 22.56 -14.85 -13.57
N ARG A 160 23.77 -14.28 -13.45
CA ARG A 160 24.25 -13.08 -14.17
C ARG A 160 25.65 -13.34 -14.74
N PRO A 161 25.79 -14.27 -15.70
CA PRO A 161 27.09 -14.78 -16.12
C PRO A 161 27.92 -13.75 -16.90
N SER A 162 29.22 -13.70 -16.65
CA SER A 162 30.17 -12.89 -17.43
C SER A 162 30.77 -13.71 -18.59
N ILE A 163 30.92 -13.11 -19.76
CA ILE A 163 31.60 -13.68 -20.91
C ILE A 163 32.99 -13.05 -21.03
N ALA A 164 34.06 -13.85 -20.94
CA ALA A 164 35.41 -13.40 -21.23
C ALA A 164 35.75 -13.73 -22.70
N PHE A 165 36.13 -12.71 -23.49
CA PHE A 165 36.55 -12.91 -24.88
C PHE A 165 38.05 -13.21 -24.99
N ASN A 166 38.84 -12.65 -24.08
CA ASN A 166 40.28 -12.88 -23.85
C ASN A 166 40.63 -12.44 -22.40
N ASP A 167 41.89 -12.52 -21.98
CA ASP A 167 42.30 -12.15 -20.61
C ASP A 167 42.05 -10.68 -20.24
N THR A 168 41.89 -9.79 -21.23
CA THR A 168 41.75 -8.34 -21.03
C THR A 168 40.34 -7.80 -21.26
N ALA A 169 39.47 -8.48 -22.01
CA ALA A 169 38.12 -8.03 -22.33
C ALA A 169 37.06 -8.98 -21.75
N ARG A 170 36.24 -8.43 -20.86
CA ARG A 170 35.09 -9.10 -20.25
C ARG A 170 33.81 -8.35 -20.60
N GLY A 171 32.80 -9.09 -21.06
CA GLY A 171 31.42 -8.63 -21.18
C GLY A 171 30.62 -9.15 -19.98
N GLU A 172 30.11 -8.25 -19.16
CA GLU A 172 29.22 -8.61 -18.05
C GLU A 172 27.78 -8.76 -18.54
N ASP A 173 26.96 -9.51 -17.80
CA ASP A 173 25.52 -9.63 -18.06
C ASP A 173 24.78 -8.30 -17.89
N ASP A 174 23.70 -8.09 -18.65
CA ASP A 174 22.85 -6.89 -18.58
C ASP A 174 22.27 -6.65 -17.18
N LEU A 175 21.96 -7.71 -16.42
CA LEU A 175 21.52 -7.59 -15.03
C LEU A 175 22.60 -6.95 -14.16
N THR A 176 23.87 -7.28 -14.37
CA THR A 176 24.99 -6.68 -13.62
C THR A 176 25.05 -5.18 -13.89
N PHE A 177 24.91 -4.76 -15.16
CA PHE A 177 24.88 -3.33 -15.51
C PHE A 177 23.67 -2.60 -14.90
N LYS A 178 22.47 -3.18 -14.95
CA LYS A 178 21.28 -2.54 -14.36
C LYS A 178 21.32 -2.49 -12.84
N LEU A 179 21.90 -3.49 -12.17
CA LEU A 179 22.14 -3.44 -10.73
C LEU A 179 23.13 -2.32 -10.37
N ALA A 180 24.18 -2.13 -11.16
CA ALA A 180 25.10 -1.02 -10.97
C ALA A 180 24.41 0.35 -11.14
N ASP A 181 23.54 0.50 -12.14
CA ASP A 181 22.74 1.72 -12.34
C ASP A 181 21.84 2.00 -11.12
N VAL A 182 21.17 0.98 -10.60
CA VAL A 182 20.31 1.09 -9.40
C VAL A 182 21.12 1.52 -8.18
N ILE A 183 22.30 0.93 -7.95
CA ILE A 183 23.15 1.29 -6.81
C ILE A 183 23.64 2.74 -6.93
N LYS A 184 24.08 3.18 -8.12
CA LYS A 184 24.51 4.56 -8.35
C LYS A 184 23.40 5.56 -8.05
N ALA A 185 22.19 5.30 -8.54
CA ALA A 185 21.02 6.14 -8.26
C ALA A 185 20.72 6.18 -6.76
N ASN A 186 20.75 5.03 -6.08
CA ASN A 186 20.49 4.95 -4.63
C ASN A 186 21.52 5.76 -3.81
N ILE A 187 22.81 5.66 -4.14
CA ILE A 187 23.87 6.45 -3.48
C ILE A 187 23.66 7.94 -3.71
N ASN A 188 23.25 8.34 -4.92
CA ASN A 188 22.99 9.74 -5.24
C ASN A 188 21.83 10.29 -4.39
N VAL A 189 20.71 9.55 -4.31
CA VAL A 189 19.57 9.94 -3.46
C VAL A 189 19.99 10.08 -1.99
N GLN A 190 20.74 9.11 -1.45
CA GLN A 190 21.24 9.16 -0.07
C GLN A 190 22.13 10.39 0.16
N ARG A 191 23.00 10.74 -0.80
CA ARG A 191 23.83 11.94 -0.69
C ARG A 191 22.98 13.20 -0.66
N LEU A 192 22.00 13.33 -1.57
CA LEU A 192 21.12 14.50 -1.62
C LEU A 192 20.31 14.68 -0.32
N GLU A 193 19.86 13.58 0.29
CA GLU A 193 19.20 13.58 1.60
C GLU A 193 20.16 14.05 2.72
N MET A 194 21.40 13.56 2.74
CA MET A 194 22.41 13.94 3.74
C MET A 194 22.85 15.41 3.62
N ASP A 195 22.96 15.91 2.39
CA ASP A 195 23.34 17.30 2.10
C ASP A 195 22.20 18.30 2.36
N GLY A 196 21.00 17.83 2.71
CA GLY A 196 19.83 18.67 2.97
C GLY A 196 19.27 19.32 1.69
N SER A 197 19.40 18.64 0.56
CA SER A 197 18.92 19.14 -0.73
C SER A 197 17.40 19.38 -0.73
N PRO A 198 16.89 20.30 -1.56
CA PRO A 198 15.45 20.56 -1.63
C PRO A 198 14.64 19.30 -1.99
N GLN A 199 13.49 19.14 -1.35
CA GLN A 199 12.67 17.92 -1.44
C GLN A 199 12.20 17.59 -2.87
N HIS A 200 11.99 18.62 -3.71
CA HIS A 200 11.63 18.42 -5.11
C HIS A 200 12.77 17.78 -5.92
N VAL A 201 14.03 18.12 -5.63
CA VAL A 201 15.23 17.56 -6.27
C VAL A 201 15.44 16.10 -5.85
N ILE A 202 15.19 15.77 -4.59
CA ILE A 202 15.27 14.38 -4.09
C ILE A 202 14.17 13.50 -4.72
N SER A 203 13.02 14.10 -5.04
CA SER A 203 11.85 13.39 -5.57
C SER A 203 11.83 13.19 -7.09
N GLU A 204 12.75 13.83 -7.80
CA GLU A 204 12.95 13.72 -9.25
C GLU A 204 13.75 12.46 -9.60
#